data_AF-A0A7C9BWY4-F1
#
_entry.id   AF-A0A7C9BWY4-F1
#
_cell.length_a   1.000
_cell.length_b   1.000
_cell.length_c   1.000
_cell.angle_alpha   90.00
_cell.angle_beta   90.00
_cell.angle_gamma   90.00
#
_symmetry.space_group_name_H-M   'P 1'
#
loop_
_entity.id
_entity.type
_entity.pdbx_description
1 polymer ?
#
loop_
_entity_poly.entity_id
_entity_poly.type
_entity_poly.pdbx_seq_one_letter_code
_entity_poly.pdbx_strand_id
1 'polypeptide(L)'
;MRNSALIPDVRQNVWRGVVSLAFVLGMSMAWPDVARAADWGCQVRLCLSNPGGPEQYAECVPPIERLWAALRDGDSFPTCDLATVGTLSGAARNNARSTQYPATSVLHRLQQVDRSGEGDR
;
A
#
# COMPACT_ATOMS: atom_id res chain seq x y z
N MET A 1 5.17 62.72 19.85
CA MET A 1 6.18 61.91 19.12
C MET A 1 5.53 60.56 18.87
N ARG A 2 5.30 60.20 17.59
CA ARG A 2 4.37 59.14 17.18
C ARG A 2 5.05 57.78 17.09
N ASN A 3 4.52 56.82 17.84
CA ASN A 3 4.96 55.42 17.89
C ASN A 3 4.31 54.62 16.74
N SER A 4 4.40 55.11 15.50
CA SER A 4 3.62 54.54 14.39
C SER A 4 4.31 53.38 13.66
N ALA A 5 5.60 53.13 13.90
CA ALA A 5 6.37 52.08 13.24
C ALA A 5 6.27 50.70 13.90
N LEU A 6 5.92 50.63 15.20
CA LEU A 6 5.80 49.36 15.95
C LEU A 6 4.45 48.66 15.76
N ILE A 7 3.40 49.43 15.47
CA ILE A 7 2.03 48.92 15.30
C ILE A 7 1.86 48.00 14.07
N PRO A 8 2.44 48.30 12.88
CA PRO A 8 2.32 47.39 11.73
C PRO A 8 3.10 46.09 11.91
N ASP A 9 4.27 46.14 12.55
CA ASP A 9 5.13 44.98 12.79
C ASP A 9 4.49 44.00 13.79
N VAL A 10 3.93 44.52 14.88
CA VAL A 10 3.16 43.73 15.85
C VAL A 10 1.94 43.08 15.20
N ARG A 11 1.21 43.83 14.36
CA ARG A 11 0.05 43.28 13.62
C ARG A 11 0.47 42.18 12.64
N GLN A 12 1.61 42.34 11.99
CA GLN A 12 2.12 41.38 11.01
C GLN A 12 2.63 40.11 11.68
N ASN A 13 3.31 40.22 12.82
CA ASN A 13 3.80 39.06 13.56
C ASN A 13 2.66 38.27 14.22
N VAL A 14 1.64 38.97 14.73
CA VAL A 14 0.41 38.33 15.24
C VAL A 14 -0.34 37.62 14.10
N TRP A 15 -0.50 38.27 12.94
CA TRP A 15 -1.19 37.66 11.80
C TRP A 15 -0.45 36.42 11.26
N ARG A 16 0.88 36.49 11.17
CA ARG A 16 1.71 35.33 10.79
C ARG A 16 1.58 34.18 11.79
N GLY A 17 1.57 34.48 13.10
CA GLY A 17 1.36 33.47 14.14
C GLY A 17 0.00 32.78 14.03
N VAL A 18 -1.07 33.54 13.79
CA VAL A 18 -2.43 33.01 13.61
C VAL A 18 -2.52 32.11 12.36
N VAL A 19 -1.94 32.54 11.24
CA VAL A 19 -1.92 31.74 10.00
C VAL A 19 -1.14 30.44 10.19
N SER A 20 0.03 30.49 10.85
CA SER A 20 0.82 29.29 11.14
C SER A 20 0.07 28.31 12.05
N LEU A 21 -0.57 28.80 13.11
CA LEU A 21 -1.36 27.95 14.02
C LEU A 21 -2.54 27.30 13.31
N ALA A 22 -3.26 28.06 12.47
CA ALA A 22 -4.37 27.55 11.68
C ALA A 22 -3.93 26.47 10.67
N PHE A 23 -2.76 26.64 10.04
CA PHE A 23 -2.21 25.63 9.12
C PHE A 23 -1.84 24.33 9.83
N VAL A 24 -1.18 24.42 11.00
CA VAL A 24 -0.81 23.24 11.80
C VAL A 24 -2.05 22.50 12.29
N LEU A 25 -3.07 23.21 12.78
CA LEU A 25 -4.33 22.61 13.23
C LEU A 25 -5.15 22.03 12.06
N GLY A 26 -5.17 22.69 10.91
CA GLY A 26 -5.87 22.20 9.72
C GLY A 26 -5.26 20.92 9.14
N MET A 27 -3.94 20.75 9.19
CA MET A 27 -3.27 19.54 8.69
C MET A 27 -3.42 18.33 9.62
N SER A 28 -3.78 18.53 10.90
CA SER A 28 -3.96 17.43 11.85
C SER A 28 -5.25 16.63 11.65
N MET A 29 -6.20 17.10 10.82
CA MET A 29 -7.47 16.42 10.56
C MET A 29 -7.50 15.63 9.24
N ALA A 30 -6.41 15.66 8.47
CA ALA A 30 -6.26 14.87 7.25
C ALA A 30 -5.57 13.53 7.56
N TRP A 31 -6.12 12.77 8.51
CA TRP A 31 -5.83 11.33 8.54
C TRP A 31 -6.88 10.66 7.66
N PRO A 32 -6.49 10.08 6.51
CA PRO A 32 -7.40 9.20 5.81
C PRO A 32 -7.75 8.08 6.80
N ASP A 33 -9.03 7.90 7.09
CA ASP A 33 -9.52 6.64 7.61
C ASP A 33 -9.21 5.61 6.50
N VAL A 34 -8.02 5.01 6.58
CA VAL A 34 -7.60 3.99 5.63
C VAL A 34 -8.59 2.86 5.82
N ALA A 35 -9.46 2.73 4.84
CA ALA A 35 -10.61 1.85 4.83
C ALA A 35 -10.21 0.43 5.24
N ARG A 36 -10.57 0.05 6.47
CA ARG A 36 -10.27 -1.26 7.08
C ARG A 36 -10.82 -2.46 6.29
N ALA A 37 -11.63 -2.20 5.26
CA ALA A 37 -12.20 -3.20 4.37
C ALA A 37 -11.22 -3.66 3.28
N ALA A 38 -10.21 -2.87 2.92
CA ALA A 38 -9.19 -3.28 1.93
C ALA A 38 -8.09 -4.17 2.55
N ASP A 39 -7.88 -4.06 3.86
CA ASP A 39 -6.78 -4.74 4.55
C ASP A 39 -6.94 -6.26 4.53
N TRP A 40 -8.15 -6.78 4.77
CA TRP A 40 -8.35 -8.23 4.90
C TRP A 40 -8.12 -8.97 3.57
N GLY A 41 -8.52 -8.37 2.44
CA GLY A 41 -8.29 -8.96 1.13
C GLY A 41 -6.82 -8.94 0.73
N CYS A 42 -6.08 -7.90 1.13
CA CYS A 42 -4.65 -7.83 0.91
C CYS A 42 -3.90 -8.81 1.81
N GLN A 43 -4.35 -9.01 3.04
CA GLN A 43 -3.83 -10.03 3.94
C GLN A 43 -4.04 -11.43 3.39
N VAL A 44 -5.25 -11.75 2.89
CA VAL A 44 -5.52 -13.03 2.21
C VAL A 44 -4.57 -13.26 1.04
N ARG A 45 -4.38 -12.27 0.17
CA ARG A 45 -3.51 -12.40 -1.01
C ARG A 45 -2.04 -12.63 -0.61
N LEU A 46 -1.59 -11.96 0.45
CA LEU A 46 -0.25 -12.16 1.02
C LEU A 46 -0.09 -13.57 1.59
N CYS A 47 -1.05 -14.02 2.40
CA CYS A 47 -1.04 -15.35 3.03
C CYS A 47 -1.05 -16.49 2.01
N LEU A 48 -1.88 -16.40 0.96
CA LEU A 48 -1.90 -17.37 -0.14
C LEU A 48 -0.56 -17.45 -0.92
N SER A 49 0.26 -16.40 -0.86
CA SER A 49 1.56 -16.37 -1.53
C SER A 49 2.66 -17.10 -0.75
N ASN A 50 2.37 -17.60 0.46
CA ASN A 50 3.33 -18.32 1.27
C ASN A 50 3.60 -19.74 0.71
N PRO A 51 4.84 -20.08 0.32
CA PRO A 51 5.16 -21.40 -0.23
C PRO A 51 4.98 -22.56 0.77
N GLY A 52 5.00 -22.28 2.08
CA GLY A 52 4.73 -23.28 3.12
C GLY A 52 3.25 -23.55 3.37
N GLY A 53 2.35 -22.90 2.62
CA GLY A 53 0.91 -23.01 2.74
C GLY A 53 0.28 -21.77 3.37
N PRO A 54 -1.01 -21.52 3.09
CA PRO A 54 -1.66 -20.26 3.42
C PRO A 54 -1.87 -20.05 4.93
N GLU A 55 -1.75 -21.10 5.75
CA GLU A 55 -1.99 -21.05 7.20
C GLU A 55 -0.74 -21.41 8.03
N GLN A 56 0.44 -21.48 7.42
CA GLN A 56 1.68 -21.84 8.14
C GLN A 56 1.96 -20.89 9.32
N TYR A 57 1.62 -19.61 9.16
CA TYR A 57 1.77 -18.59 10.19
C TYR A 57 0.44 -18.32 10.87
N ALA A 58 0.47 -18.20 12.20
CA ALA A 58 -0.74 -18.00 13.00
C ALA A 58 -1.52 -16.73 12.62
N GLU A 59 -0.85 -15.70 12.11
CA GLU A 59 -1.50 -14.47 11.62
C GLU A 59 -2.31 -14.67 10.33
N CYS A 60 -2.00 -15.72 9.55
CA CYS A 60 -2.72 -16.07 8.35
C CYS A 60 -3.90 -17.03 8.58
N VAL A 61 -4.01 -17.67 9.74
CA VAL A 61 -5.13 -18.59 10.02
C VAL A 61 -6.49 -17.87 9.98
N PRO A 62 -6.73 -16.78 10.75
CA PRO A 62 -8.03 -16.11 10.72
C PRO A 62 -8.48 -15.56 9.34
N PRO A 63 -7.63 -14.87 8.54
CA PRO A 63 -8.06 -14.35 7.25
C PRO A 63 -8.33 -15.45 6.22
N ILE A 64 -7.60 -16.58 6.27
CA ILE A 64 -7.80 -17.70 5.35
C ILE A 64 -9.05 -18.51 5.71
N GLU A 65 -9.31 -18.76 7.00
CA GLU A 65 -10.59 -19.37 7.42
C GLU A 65 -11.79 -18.51 7.01
N ARG A 66 -11.67 -17.18 7.16
CA ARG A 66 -12.69 -16.23 6.68
C ARG A 66 -12.88 -16.31 5.16
N LEU A 67 -11.80 -16.45 4.39
CA LEU A 67 -11.88 -16.66 2.95
C LEU A 67 -12.68 -17.94 2.64
N TRP A 68 -12.35 -19.06 3.28
CA TRP A 68 -13.05 -20.33 3.03
C TRP A 68 -14.52 -20.29 3.44
N ALA A 69 -14.88 -19.56 4.49
CA ALA A 69 -16.28 -19.33 4.85
C ALA A 69 -17.01 -18.55 3.74
N ALA A 70 -16.48 -17.40 3.33
CA ALA A 70 -17.08 -16.56 2.29
C ALA A 70 -17.26 -17.32 0.96
N LEU A 71 -16.22 -18.06 0.52
CA LEU A 71 -16.29 -18.85 -0.72
C LEU A 71 -17.34 -19.99 -0.65
N ARG A 72 -17.55 -20.60 0.53
CA ARG A 72 -18.61 -21.62 0.71
C ARG A 72 -20.01 -21.02 0.61
N ASP A 73 -20.17 -19.77 1.03
CA ASP A 73 -21.42 -19.03 0.94
C ASP A 73 -21.67 -18.45 -0.46
N GLY A 74 -20.72 -18.60 -1.38
CA GLY A 74 -20.80 -18.14 -2.77
C GLY A 74 -20.34 -16.69 -2.97
N ASP A 75 -19.71 -16.09 -1.95
CA ASP A 75 -19.16 -14.74 -2.07
C ASP A 75 -17.98 -14.70 -3.05
N SER A 76 -17.78 -13.53 -3.66
CA SER A 76 -16.62 -13.29 -4.51
C SER A 76 -15.32 -13.27 -3.70
N PHE A 77 -14.21 -13.64 -4.34
CA PHE A 77 -12.87 -13.50 -3.77
C PHE A 77 -12.61 -12.05 -3.32
N PRO A 78 -11.96 -11.82 -2.16
CA PRO A 78 -11.67 -10.48 -1.65
C PRO A 78 -11.02 -9.57 -2.66
N THR A 79 -11.51 -8.34 -2.74
CA THR A 79 -10.79 -7.26 -3.42
C THR A 79 -9.63 -6.78 -2.54
N CYS A 80 -8.57 -6.34 -3.20
CA CYS A 80 -7.43 -5.73 -2.53
C CYS A 80 -6.85 -4.66 -3.44
N ASP A 81 -7.07 -3.41 -3.06
CA ASP A 81 -6.63 -2.23 -3.79
C ASP A 81 -5.20 -1.90 -3.38
N LEU A 82 -4.24 -2.62 -3.96
CA LEU A 82 -2.80 -2.35 -3.83
C LEU A 82 -2.36 -1.05 -4.56
N ALA A 83 -3.28 -0.11 -4.74
CA ALA A 83 -3.16 1.00 -5.67
C ALA A 83 -3.02 2.37 -4.97
N THR A 84 -2.27 2.48 -3.87
CA THR A 84 -1.96 3.80 -3.28
C THR A 84 -0.56 3.99 -2.69
N VAL A 85 0.37 3.03 -2.82
CA VAL A 85 1.79 3.25 -2.46
C VAL A 85 2.67 3.17 -3.71
N GLY A 86 2.42 4.08 -4.66
CA GLY A 86 3.22 4.17 -5.89
C GLY A 86 2.80 5.23 -6.91
N THR A 87 1.68 5.92 -6.72
CA THR A 87 1.14 6.85 -7.73
C THR A 87 1.05 8.29 -7.23
N LEU A 88 2.20 8.89 -6.95
CA LEU A 88 2.46 10.25 -7.45
C LEU A 88 2.77 10.14 -8.95
N SER A 89 1.77 9.77 -9.77
CA SER A 89 1.79 9.93 -11.24
C SER A 89 0.48 9.47 -11.85
N GLY A 90 -0.43 10.42 -12.05
CA GLY A 90 -1.21 10.52 -13.28
C GLY A 90 -2.29 9.46 -13.55
N ALA A 91 -3.53 9.87 -13.31
CA ALA A 91 -4.70 9.62 -14.16
C ALA A 91 -5.03 8.16 -14.51
N ALA A 92 -6.20 7.74 -14.01
CA ALA A 92 -7.00 6.67 -14.57
C ALA A 92 -6.92 6.65 -16.11
N ARG A 93 -6.28 5.62 -16.66
CA ARG A 93 -6.46 5.19 -18.05
C ARG A 93 -6.87 3.74 -18.01
N ASN A 94 -8.18 3.54 -18.04
CA ASN A 94 -8.78 2.27 -18.42
C ASN A 94 -8.28 1.93 -19.83
N ASN A 95 -7.41 0.93 -19.94
CA ASN A 95 -7.31 0.06 -21.11
C ASN A 95 -6.49 -1.17 -20.71
N ALA A 96 -7.12 -2.32 -20.88
CA ALA A 96 -6.53 -3.63 -20.70
C ALA A 96 -5.20 -3.73 -21.45
N ARG A 97 -4.12 -3.97 -20.70
CA ARG A 97 -2.97 -4.71 -21.21
C ARG A 97 -2.42 -5.55 -20.07
N SER A 98 -2.76 -6.82 -20.10
CA SER A 98 -2.04 -7.85 -19.35
C SER A 98 -0.56 -7.68 -19.65
N THR A 99 0.19 -7.10 -18.73
CA THR A 99 1.65 -7.11 -18.78
C THR A 99 2.09 -8.50 -18.40
N GLN A 100 2.13 -9.35 -19.44
CA GLN A 100 2.90 -10.57 -19.54
C GLN A 100 4.23 -10.41 -18.77
N TYR A 101 4.39 -11.17 -17.68
CA TYR A 101 5.73 -11.41 -17.13
C TYR A 101 6.58 -12.05 -18.23
N PRO A 102 7.75 -11.49 -18.59
CA PRO A 102 8.62 -12.14 -19.56
C PRO A 102 9.14 -13.45 -18.96
N ALA A 103 8.73 -14.58 -19.53
CA ALA A 103 9.11 -15.93 -19.12
C ALA A 103 10.62 -16.25 -19.33
N THR A 104 11.43 -15.26 -19.68
CA THR A 104 12.86 -15.43 -19.98
C THR A 104 13.72 -15.50 -18.72
N SER A 105 13.28 -14.93 -17.59
CA SER A 105 14.07 -14.93 -16.34
C SER A 105 14.04 -16.28 -15.60
N VAL A 106 12.97 -17.07 -15.77
CA VAL A 106 12.82 -18.37 -15.08
C VAL A 106 13.63 -19.46 -15.80
N LEU A 107 13.66 -19.43 -17.14
CA LEU A 107 14.43 -20.40 -17.92
C LEU A 107 15.93 -20.31 -17.64
N HIS A 108 16.49 -19.09 -17.51
CA HIS A 108 17.92 -18.94 -17.26
C HIS A 108 18.36 -19.47 -15.89
N ARG A 109 17.47 -19.45 -14.88
CA ARG A 109 17.76 -19.99 -13.55
C ARG A 109 17.65 -21.52 -13.50
N LEU A 110 16.68 -22.12 -14.21
CA LEU A 110 16.56 -23.58 -14.29
C LEU A 110 17.75 -24.22 -15.04
N GLN A 111 18.23 -23.59 -16.11
CA GLN A 111 19.40 -24.08 -16.86
C GLN A 111 20.69 -24.10 -16.02
N GLN A 112 20.80 -23.20 -15.03
CA GLN A 112 21.97 -23.13 -14.17
C GLN A 112 21.95 -24.18 -13.05
N VAL A 113 20.76 -24.60 -12.61
CA VAL A 113 20.61 -25.70 -11.64
C VAL A 113 20.93 -27.04 -12.31
N ASP A 114 20.49 -27.27 -13.55
CA ASP A 114 20.80 -28.49 -14.31
C ASP A 114 22.31 -28.65 -14.56
N ARG A 115 22.98 -27.54 -14.95
CA ARG A 115 24.41 -27.57 -15.31
C ARG A 115 25.38 -27.60 -14.12
N SER A 116 24.88 -27.44 -12.88
CA SER A 116 25.69 -27.55 -11.66
C SER A 116 25.70 -28.96 -11.06
N GLY A 117 24.96 -29.92 -11.65
CA GLY A 117 24.88 -31.32 -11.19
C GLY A 117 25.80 -32.32 -11.89
N GLU A 118 26.58 -31.90 -12.89
CA GLU A 118 27.48 -32.78 -13.66
C GLU A 118 28.94 -32.37 -13.39
N GLY A 119 29.42 -32.65 -12.19
CA GLY A 119 30.75 -32.24 -11.75
C GLY A 119 31.19 -32.85 -10.43
N ASP A 120 30.88 -34.13 -10.21
CA ASP A 120 31.54 -34.93 -9.16
C ASP A 120 31.41 -36.42 -9.52
N ARG A 121 32.41 -36.95 -10.23
CA ARG A 121 32.87 -38.34 -10.26
C ARG A 121 34.25 -38.42 -10.91
#